data_AF-A0A6V7J7A9-F1
#
_entry.id   AF-A0A6V7J7A9-F1
#
_cell.length_a   1.000
_cell.length_b   1.000
_cell.length_c   1.000
_cell.angle_alpha   90.00
_cell.angle_beta   90.00
_cell.angle_gamma   90.00
#
_symmetry.space_group_name_H-M   'P 1'
#
loop_
_entity.id
_entity.type
_entity.pdbx_description
1 polymer ?
#
loop_
_entity_poly.entity_id
_entity_poly.type
_entity_poly.pdbx_seq_one_letter_code
_entity_poly.pdbx_strand_id
1 'polypeptide(L)'
;MEDTLADRGSVVRAARCLLGSVTRVLLLADIVVVKQLLLAKDKVARSLGRLESVSNFTEFVKAFSQFGAEMVELAHLTGDRQ
;
A
#
# COMPACT_ATOMS: atom_id res chain seq x y z
N MET A 1 43.84 -25.71 0.33
CA MET A 1 43.37 -24.87 1.47
C MET A 1 42.88 -23.50 0.99
N GLU A 2 43.51 -22.91 -0.05
CA GLU A 2 43.04 -21.67 -0.70
C GLU A 2 41.68 -21.79 -1.41
N ASP A 3 41.40 -22.90 -2.11
CA ASP A 3 40.13 -23.08 -2.83
C ASP A 3 38.89 -23.02 -1.91
N THR A 4 39.01 -23.53 -0.69
CA THR A 4 37.91 -23.51 0.30
C THR A 4 37.63 -22.10 0.83
N LEU A 5 38.64 -21.22 0.88
CA LEU A 5 38.47 -19.81 1.28
C LEU A 5 37.85 -18.99 0.14
N ALA A 6 38.25 -19.25 -1.10
CA ALA A 6 37.65 -18.64 -2.29
C ALA A 6 36.17 -19.02 -2.44
N ASP A 7 35.83 -20.29 -2.19
CA ASP A 7 34.45 -20.79 -2.22
C ASP A 7 33.58 -20.15 -1.13
N ARG A 8 34.08 -20.07 0.13
CA ARG A 8 33.40 -19.32 1.20
C ARG A 8 33.18 -17.85 0.82
N GLY A 9 34.16 -17.20 0.19
CA GLY A 9 34.02 -15.83 -0.31
C GLY A 9 32.94 -15.70 -1.38
N SER A 10 32.81 -16.71 -2.25
CA SER A 10 31.77 -16.77 -3.29
C SER A 10 30.37 -16.91 -2.68
N VAL A 11 30.21 -17.82 -1.72
CA VAL A 11 28.94 -18.06 -1.01
C VAL A 11 28.51 -16.82 -0.24
N VAL A 12 29.42 -16.16 0.46
CA VAL A 12 29.11 -14.94 1.22
C VAL A 12 28.69 -13.80 0.27
N ARG A 13 29.31 -13.67 -0.91
CA ARG A 13 28.87 -12.70 -1.93
C ARG A 13 27.47 -13.03 -2.45
N ALA A 14 27.21 -14.29 -2.77
CA ALA A 14 25.90 -14.74 -3.25
C ALA A 14 24.80 -14.48 -2.20
N ALA A 15 25.06 -14.82 -0.93
CA ALA A 15 24.15 -14.57 0.18
C ALA A 15 23.85 -13.07 0.37
N ARG A 16 24.87 -12.21 0.27
CA ARG A 16 24.69 -10.75 0.33
C ARG A 16 23.84 -10.23 -0.84
N CYS A 17 24.08 -10.71 -2.05
CA CYS A 17 23.26 -10.35 -3.22
C CYS A 17 21.80 -10.79 -3.04
N LEU A 18 21.57 -12.00 -2.51
CA LEU A 18 20.23 -12.50 -2.24
C LEU A 18 19.52 -11.64 -1.19
N LEU A 19 20.17 -11.38 -0.04
CA LEU A 19 19.65 -10.51 1.00
C LEU A 19 19.30 -9.12 0.46
N GLY A 20 20.22 -8.50 -0.30
CA GLY A 20 19.96 -7.19 -0.91
C GLY A 20 18.79 -7.19 -1.89
N SER A 21 18.56 -8.27 -2.63
CA SER A 21 17.40 -8.41 -3.51
C SER A 21 16.11 -8.63 -2.73
N VAL A 22 16.13 -9.50 -1.71
CA VAL A 22 14.97 -9.74 -0.83
C VAL A 22 14.55 -8.45 -0.12
N THR A 23 15.50 -7.71 0.48
CA THR A 23 15.20 -6.43 1.13
C THR A 23 14.56 -5.44 0.16
N ARG A 24 15.05 -5.34 -1.08
CA ARG A 24 14.44 -4.45 -2.10
C ARG A 24 13.00 -4.84 -2.42
N VAL A 25 12.71 -6.13 -2.54
CA VAL A 25 11.35 -6.63 -2.80
C VAL A 25 10.42 -6.35 -1.61
N LEU A 26 10.87 -6.61 -0.38
CA LEU A 26 10.07 -6.34 0.82
C LEU A 26 9.76 -4.84 0.98
N LEU A 27 10.74 -3.98 0.70
CA LEU A 27 10.52 -2.53 0.70
C LEU A 27 9.53 -2.10 -0.39
N LEU A 28 9.62 -2.67 -1.60
CA LEU A 28 8.64 -2.38 -2.65
C LEU A 28 7.23 -2.82 -2.26
N ALA A 29 7.10 -3.99 -1.63
CA ALA A 29 5.82 -4.46 -1.12
C ALA A 29 5.23 -3.48 -0.10
N ASP A 30 6.02 -3.02 0.87
CA ASP A 30 5.59 -2.02 1.85
C ASP A 30 5.17 -0.69 1.19
N ILE A 31 5.96 -0.20 0.23
CA ILE A 31 5.63 0.99 -0.56
C ILE A 31 4.29 0.84 -1.30
N VAL A 32 4.02 -0.34 -1.87
CA VAL A 32 2.76 -0.60 -2.58
C VAL A 32 1.57 -0.56 -1.61
N VAL A 33 1.69 -1.14 -0.42
CA VAL A 33 0.66 -1.08 0.62
C VAL A 33 0.39 0.37 1.03
N VAL A 34 1.44 1.16 1.28
CA VAL A 34 1.29 2.59 1.60
C VAL A 34 0.62 3.36 0.45
N LYS A 35 0.98 3.08 -0.81
CA LYS A 35 0.33 3.71 -1.97
C LYS A 35 -1.14 3.36 -2.08
N GLN A 36 -1.52 2.10 -1.83
CA GLN A 36 -2.93 1.69 -1.82
C GLN A 36 -3.73 2.45 -0.77
N LEU A 37 -3.17 2.61 0.44
CA LEU A 37 -3.79 3.41 1.51
C LEU A 37 -3.96 4.88 1.12
N LEU A 38 -2.94 5.49 0.53
CA LEU A 38 -3.01 6.87 0.06
C LEU A 38 -4.09 7.04 -1.01
N LEU A 39 -4.18 6.10 -1.97
CA LEU A 39 -5.19 6.12 -3.02
C LEU A 39 -6.61 5.99 -2.46
N ALA A 40 -6.83 5.08 -1.50
CA ALA A 40 -8.13 4.93 -0.84
C ALA A 40 -8.52 6.19 -0.06
N LYS A 41 -7.58 6.77 0.69
CA LYS A 41 -7.78 8.04 1.40
C LYS A 41 -8.09 9.20 0.45
N ASP A 42 -7.46 9.26 -0.71
CA ASP A 42 -7.74 10.30 -1.71
C ASP A 42 -9.11 10.12 -2.39
N LYS A 43 -9.56 8.86 -2.56
CA LYS A 43 -10.91 8.54 -3.03
C LYS A 43 -11.97 9.08 -2.05
N VAL A 44 -11.81 8.77 -0.76
CA VAL A 44 -12.65 9.29 0.33
C VAL A 44 -12.65 10.82 0.36
N ALA A 45 -11.49 11.47 0.24
CA ALA A 45 -11.42 12.93 0.24
C ALA A 45 -12.19 13.55 -0.94
N ARG A 46 -12.09 12.96 -2.14
CA ARG A 46 -12.84 13.42 -3.32
C ARG A 46 -14.34 13.20 -3.18
N SER A 47 -14.78 12.05 -2.68
CA SER A 47 -16.21 11.77 -2.51
C SER A 47 -16.83 12.62 -1.40
N LEU A 48 -16.07 12.94 -0.34
CA LEU A 48 -16.49 13.90 0.68
C LEU A 48 -16.68 15.30 0.09
N GLY A 49 -15.72 15.81 -0.69
CA GLY A 49 -15.87 17.10 -1.35
C GLY A 49 -17.07 17.16 -2.30
N ARG A 50 -17.38 16.04 -2.98
CA ARG A 50 -18.61 15.95 -3.79
C ARG A 50 -19.87 15.95 -2.91
N LEU A 51 -19.86 15.24 -1.79
CA LEU A 51 -20.97 15.20 -0.83
C LEU A 51 -21.26 16.59 -0.23
N GLU A 52 -20.25 17.42 0.00
CA GLU A 52 -20.39 18.81 0.46
C GLU A 52 -21.01 19.75 -0.60
N SER A 53 -20.89 19.39 -1.88
CA SER A 53 -21.33 20.23 -3.01
C SER A 53 -22.75 19.99 -3.51
N VAL A 54 -23.45 18.96 -3.02
CA VAL A 54 -24.79 18.58 -3.50
C VAL A 54 -25.85 19.61 -3.12
N SER A 55 -26.84 19.80 -3.99
CA SER A 55 -27.88 20.85 -3.83
C SER A 55 -29.28 20.30 -3.56
N ASN A 56 -29.46 18.98 -3.59
CA ASN A 56 -30.74 18.34 -3.33
C ASN A 56 -30.60 16.98 -2.65
N PHE A 57 -31.70 16.52 -2.04
CA PHE A 57 -31.71 15.32 -1.22
C PHE A 57 -31.43 14.04 -2.01
N THR A 58 -31.92 13.93 -3.25
CA THR A 58 -31.69 12.74 -4.08
C THR A 58 -30.21 12.58 -4.43
N GLU A 59 -29.54 13.68 -4.78
CA GLU A 59 -28.10 13.69 -5.00
C GLU A 59 -27.31 13.44 -3.72
N PHE A 60 -27.75 14.01 -2.60
CA PHE A 60 -27.16 13.75 -1.29
C PHE A 60 -27.16 12.25 -0.97
N VAL A 61 -28.30 11.57 -1.09
CA VAL A 61 -28.38 10.13 -0.79
C VAL A 61 -27.43 9.31 -1.67
N LYS A 62 -27.32 9.64 -2.96
CA LYS A 62 -26.38 8.99 -3.88
C LYS A 62 -24.92 9.25 -3.51
N ALA A 63 -24.57 10.51 -3.25
CA ALA A 63 -23.20 10.89 -2.89
C ALA A 63 -22.79 10.29 -1.53
N PHE A 64 -23.71 10.28 -0.56
CA PHE A 64 -23.49 9.73 0.77
C PHE A 64 -23.27 8.21 0.72
N SER A 65 -24.07 7.48 -0.07
CA SER A 65 -23.89 6.05 -0.27
C SER A 65 -22.52 5.71 -0.86
N GLN A 66 -22.05 6.48 -1.85
CA GLN A 66 -20.71 6.30 -2.41
C GLN A 66 -19.61 6.60 -1.38
N PHE A 67 -19.70 7.74 -0.71
CA PHE A 67 -18.73 8.12 0.32
C PHE A 67 -18.64 7.05 1.42
N GLY A 68 -19.78 6.53 1.89
CA GLY A 68 -19.85 5.47 2.87
C GLY A 68 -19.16 4.18 2.42
N ALA A 69 -19.39 3.73 1.18
CA ALA A 69 -18.75 2.55 0.64
C ALA A 69 -17.21 2.70 0.58
N GLU A 70 -16.72 3.86 0.17
CA GLU A 70 -15.28 4.16 0.11
C GLU A 70 -14.65 4.27 1.51
N MET A 71 -15.39 4.77 2.49
CA MET A 71 -14.96 4.80 3.89
C MET A 71 -14.83 3.40 4.48
N VAL A 72 -15.72 2.46 4.14
CA VAL A 72 -15.61 1.06 4.56
C VAL A 72 -14.38 0.41 3.93
N GLU A 73 -14.14 0.65 2.64
CA GLU A 73 -12.93 0.19 1.94
C GLU A 73 -11.66 0.71 2.63
N LEU A 74 -11.61 2.01 2.96
CA LEU A 74 -10.49 2.60 3.69
C LEU A 74 -10.31 1.97 5.08
N ALA A 75 -11.40 1.78 5.84
CA ALA A 75 -11.36 1.17 7.16
C ALA A 75 -10.78 -0.25 7.14
N HIS A 76 -11.17 -1.07 6.14
CA HIS A 76 -10.59 -2.39 5.93
C HIS A 76 -9.08 -2.32 5.64
N LEU A 77 -8.66 -1.48 4.68
CA LEU A 77 -7.24 -1.35 4.34
C LEU A 77 -6.39 -0.84 5.51
N THR A 78 -6.93 0.06 6.35
CA THR A 78 -6.23 0.52 7.55
C THR A 78 -6.18 -0.54 8.63
N GLY A 79 -7.25 -1.34 8.78
CA GLY A 79 -7.32 -2.44 9.74
C GLY A 79 -6.35 -3.57 9.41
N ASP A 80 -6.21 -3.93 8.13
CA ASP A 80 -5.28 -4.97 7.68
C ASP A 80 -3.79 -4.59 7.91
N ARG A 81 -3.50 -3.30 8.08
CA ARG A 81 -2.14 -2.79 8.31
C ARG A 81 -1.77 -2.63 9.80
N GLN A 82 -2.74 -2.46 10.70
CA GLN A 82 -2.51 -2.18 12.13
C GLN A 82 -2.23 -3.45 12.93
#